data_AF-A0A497JAG5-F1
#
_entry.id   AF-A0A497JAG5-F1
#
_cell.length_a   1.000
_cell.length_b   1.000
_cell.length_c   1.000
_cell.angle_alpha   90.00
_cell.angle_beta   90.00
_cell.angle_gamma   90.00
#
_symmetry.space_group_name_H-M   'P 1'
#
loop_
_entity.id
_entity.type
_entity.pdbx_description
1 polymer ?
#
loop_
_entity_poly.entity_id
_entity_poly.type
_entity_poly.pdbx_seq_one_letter_code
_entity_poly.pdbx_strand_id
1 'polypeptide(L)'
;MKTLGQKGIATIPVVVIVLISTGAAAAAPVVVDLVDVDPDSPFYGLERLGEKIRMVGEDDQMMERWAEYVHLVDRAKGVEYEHILEEFAEKMHKTISSDAVTKQKFVKWMEEHLPEVKLVRVKLMKELCEKLKKKFPELSVEVDNEIQVLDDILDKVSSAAVQYMDNTQAHIEFIVQRLHQLAEQQGQMPEDISNYFHVENTLADVNIAIDVEVATADQTSVATSVFDNTLSKFNESMSEIQAMLEGAPENTLSKNVAEKLVEISKQLKENSISAIEKNETKSALTSVNAARIHLTHAKAILEHADEWEPNFSEEWSDWKKSWEILKQEWKKTGIWQNILDNYQNYSQQVMEQWQETMQKSAWSSATSI
;
A
#
# COMPACT_ATOMS: atom_id res chain seq x y z
N MET A 1 -47.18 45.66 6.79
CA MET A 1 -47.01 45.38 8.24
C MET A 1 -47.31 43.91 8.44
N LYS A 2 -46.45 43.01 8.95
CA LYS A 2 -45.12 43.05 9.57
C LYS A 2 -44.41 41.73 9.18
N THR A 3 -43.08 41.79 9.06
CA THR A 3 -42.12 40.68 8.99
C THR A 3 -41.79 40.09 10.38
N LEU A 4 -41.07 38.95 10.37
CA LEU A 4 -40.36 38.18 11.43
C LEU A 4 -40.96 36.77 11.63
N GLY A 5 -40.23 35.64 11.61
CA GLY A 5 -38.80 35.35 11.52
C GLY A 5 -38.48 33.95 12.10
N GLN A 6 -37.53 33.25 11.45
CA GLN A 6 -36.61 32.20 11.96
C GLN A 6 -37.08 30.85 12.55
N LYS A 7 -36.58 29.79 11.88
CA LYS A 7 -35.75 28.65 12.36
C LYS A 7 -36.16 27.87 13.62
N GLY A 8 -36.28 26.55 13.43
CA GLY A 8 -36.11 25.54 14.46
C GLY A 8 -36.21 24.14 13.86
N ILE A 9 -35.11 23.63 13.28
CA ILE A 9 -34.95 22.20 13.00
C ILE A 9 -35.04 21.51 14.36
N ALA A 10 -36.01 20.62 14.51
CA ALA A 10 -36.23 19.87 15.73
C ALA A 10 -34.98 19.04 16.06
N THR A 11 -34.27 19.47 17.09
CA THR A 11 -33.24 18.72 17.80
C THR A 11 -33.88 17.40 18.26
N ILE A 12 -33.45 16.26 17.71
CA ILE A 12 -33.87 14.94 18.15
C ILE A 12 -33.35 14.76 19.60
N PRO A 13 -34.22 14.59 20.60
CA PRO A 13 -33.75 14.35 21.96
C PRO A 13 -33.33 12.89 22.08
N VAL A 14 -32.01 12.68 22.05
CA VAL A 14 -31.34 11.52 22.67
C VAL A 14 -31.61 11.61 24.18
N VAL A 15 -32.68 10.97 24.68
CA VAL A 15 -32.89 10.74 26.11
C VAL A 15 -33.57 9.37 26.32
N VAL A 16 -32.73 8.39 26.68
CA VAL A 16 -32.96 7.40 27.76
C VAL A 16 -34.32 6.69 27.77
N ILE A 17 -34.43 5.59 27.02
CA ILE A 17 -35.20 4.43 27.46
C ILE A 17 -34.20 3.32 27.75
N VAL A 18 -33.62 3.37 28.95
CA VAL A 18 -32.99 2.19 29.54
C VAL A 18 -33.71 1.92 30.85
N LEU A 19 -34.24 0.70 30.93
CA LEU A 19 -34.79 -0.02 32.08
C LEU A 19 -36.25 0.25 32.46
N ILE A 20 -37.11 -0.75 32.21
CA ILE A 20 -37.76 -1.62 33.22
C ILE A 20 -38.37 -2.76 32.36
N SER A 21 -37.80 -3.96 32.26
CA SER A 21 -37.88 -4.99 33.29
C SER A 21 -36.93 -6.16 32.99
N THR A 22 -36.08 -6.53 33.95
CA THR A 22 -35.50 -7.87 34.19
C THR A 22 -34.70 -8.60 33.09
N GLY A 23 -34.29 -7.94 32.00
CA GLY A 23 -33.36 -8.51 30.99
C GLY A 23 -32.46 -7.48 30.28
N ALA A 24 -32.34 -6.26 30.83
CA ALA A 24 -31.92 -5.06 30.09
C ALA A 24 -30.42 -4.87 29.86
N ALA A 25 -29.54 -5.64 30.51
CA ALA A 25 -28.10 -5.51 30.31
C ALA A 25 -27.67 -5.87 28.88
N ALA A 26 -28.42 -6.77 28.22
CA ALA A 26 -28.20 -7.11 26.81
C ALA A 26 -28.95 -6.20 25.84
N ALA A 27 -30.08 -5.61 26.25
CA ALA A 27 -30.93 -4.82 25.35
C ALA A 27 -30.31 -3.46 24.98
N ALA A 28 -29.66 -2.77 25.92
CA ALA A 28 -29.05 -1.47 25.62
C ALA A 28 -27.89 -1.59 24.62
N PRO A 29 -26.91 -2.50 24.78
CA PRO A 29 -25.89 -2.75 23.77
C PRO A 29 -26.49 -3.10 22.39
N VAL A 30 -27.49 -3.97 22.33
CA VAL A 30 -28.17 -4.37 21.08
C VAL A 30 -28.88 -3.20 20.40
N VAL A 31 -29.51 -2.30 21.17
CA VAL A 31 -30.18 -1.12 20.61
C VAL A 31 -29.17 -0.09 20.11
N VAL A 32 -28.04 0.08 20.82
CA VAL A 32 -26.97 0.99 20.40
C VAL A 32 -26.36 0.49 19.10
N ASP A 33 -26.01 -0.79 19.01
CA ASP A 33 -25.52 -1.44 17.77
C ASP A 33 -26.54 -1.36 16.62
N LEU A 34 -27.84 -1.51 16.88
CA LEU A 34 -28.88 -1.30 15.84
C LEU A 34 -28.98 0.13 15.31
N VAL A 35 -28.46 1.11 16.06
CA VAL A 35 -28.50 2.53 15.69
C VAL A 35 -27.22 2.95 14.97
N ASP A 36 -26.20 2.09 14.89
CA ASP A 36 -24.92 2.32 14.20
C ASP A 36 -24.26 3.62 14.69
N VAL A 37 -23.65 3.53 15.87
CA VAL A 37 -23.19 4.70 16.61
C VAL A 37 -21.79 5.12 16.11
N ASP A 38 -21.58 6.43 16.01
CA ASP A 38 -20.30 6.98 15.57
C ASP A 38 -19.12 6.43 16.41
N PRO A 39 -18.01 5.97 15.80
CA PRO A 39 -16.82 5.49 16.51
C PRO A 39 -16.21 6.49 17.50
N ASP A 40 -16.44 7.78 17.29
CA ASP A 40 -15.98 8.88 18.17
C ASP A 40 -16.96 9.13 19.34
N SER A 41 -18.02 8.34 19.46
CA SER A 41 -19.04 8.43 20.49
C SER A 41 -18.64 7.75 21.79
N PRO A 42 -19.01 8.30 22.96
CA PRO A 42 -18.83 7.62 24.25
C PRO A 42 -19.64 6.31 24.36
N PHE A 43 -20.60 6.08 23.46
CA PHE A 43 -21.41 4.86 23.43
C PHE A 43 -20.88 3.79 22.48
N TYR A 44 -19.79 4.04 21.75
CA TYR A 44 -19.23 3.07 20.80
C TYR A 44 -18.89 1.72 21.46
N GLY A 45 -18.37 1.74 22.69
CA GLY A 45 -18.14 0.50 23.45
C GLY A 45 -19.41 -0.33 23.74
N LEU A 46 -20.60 0.28 23.73
CA LEU A 46 -21.87 -0.45 23.88
C LEU A 46 -22.31 -1.09 22.56
N GLU A 47 -22.05 -0.46 21.42
CA GLU A 47 -22.27 -1.05 20.11
C GLU A 47 -21.41 -2.29 19.91
N ARG A 48 -20.10 -2.20 20.18
CA ARG A 48 -19.20 -3.36 20.13
C ARG A 48 -19.66 -4.51 21.02
N LEU A 49 -20.26 -4.19 22.17
CA LEU A 49 -20.84 -5.19 23.07
C LEU A 49 -22.15 -5.75 22.51
N GLY A 50 -22.96 -4.93 21.83
CA GLY A 50 -24.17 -5.31 21.13
C GLY A 50 -23.90 -6.33 20.04
N GLU A 51 -22.90 -6.09 19.20
CA GLU A 51 -22.47 -7.03 18.15
C GLU A 51 -22.11 -8.40 18.73
N LYS A 52 -21.31 -8.41 19.82
CA LYS A 52 -20.91 -9.64 20.52
C LYS A 52 -22.11 -10.40 21.08
N ILE A 53 -23.11 -9.69 21.62
CA ILE A 53 -24.33 -10.28 22.15
C ILE A 53 -25.21 -10.86 21.03
N ARG A 54 -25.27 -10.17 19.89
CA ARG A 54 -26.00 -10.62 18.69
C ARG A 54 -25.27 -11.73 17.94
N MET A 55 -24.01 -11.99 18.26
CA MET A 55 -23.14 -12.92 17.55
C MET A 55 -23.04 -12.55 16.06
N VAL A 56 -22.82 -11.26 15.78
CA VAL A 56 -22.60 -10.78 14.40
C VAL A 56 -21.41 -11.53 13.80
N GLY A 57 -21.53 -11.92 12.52
CA GLY A 57 -20.49 -12.65 11.81
C GLY A 57 -19.20 -11.85 11.69
N GLU A 58 -18.06 -12.54 11.68
CA GLU A 58 -16.74 -11.90 11.55
C GLU A 58 -16.60 -11.11 10.23
N ASP A 59 -17.27 -11.57 9.16
CA ASP A 59 -17.29 -10.90 7.86
C ASP A 59 -18.10 -9.60 7.88
N ASP A 60 -19.27 -9.59 8.55
CA ASP A 60 -20.07 -8.39 8.71
C ASP A 60 -19.35 -7.37 9.61
N GLN A 61 -18.75 -7.82 10.71
CA GLN A 61 -17.93 -6.96 11.58
C GLN A 61 -16.71 -6.41 10.83
N MET A 62 -16.07 -7.20 9.96
CA MET A 62 -14.96 -6.73 9.14
C MET A 62 -15.40 -5.55 8.25
N MET A 63 -16.53 -5.69 7.54
CA MET A 63 -17.05 -4.63 6.67
C MET A 63 -17.42 -3.37 7.46
N GLU A 64 -17.98 -3.54 8.66
CA GLU A 64 -18.33 -2.45 9.57
C GLU A 64 -17.08 -1.70 10.08
N ARG A 65 -16.05 -2.42 10.56
CA ARG A 65 -14.78 -1.80 10.98
C ARG A 65 -14.12 -1.00 9.85
N TRP A 66 -14.19 -1.47 8.61
CA TRP A 66 -13.70 -0.70 7.47
C TRP A 66 -14.48 0.60 7.27
N ALA A 67 -15.81 0.53 7.24
CA ALA A 67 -16.67 1.70 7.06
C ALA A 67 -16.46 2.76 8.17
N GLU A 68 -16.35 2.31 9.42
CA GLU A 68 -16.02 3.15 10.58
C GLU A 68 -14.65 3.84 10.41
N TYR A 69 -13.64 3.08 9.98
CA TYR A 69 -12.30 3.61 9.77
C TYR A 69 -12.26 4.67 8.66
N VAL A 70 -12.90 4.40 7.51
CA VAL A 70 -13.06 5.38 6.43
C VAL A 70 -13.70 6.67 6.96
N HIS A 71 -14.77 6.53 7.75
CA HIS A 71 -15.47 7.69 8.32
C HIS A 71 -14.60 8.52 9.28
N LEU A 72 -13.67 7.87 9.99
CA LEU A 72 -12.70 8.57 10.86
C LEU A 72 -11.59 9.24 10.04
N VAL A 73 -11.10 8.60 8.98
CA VAL A 73 -10.11 9.17 8.06
C VAL A 73 -10.67 10.42 7.37
N ASP A 74 -11.93 10.39 6.95
CA ASP A 74 -12.63 11.56 6.37
C ASP A 74 -12.70 12.77 7.31
N ARG A 75 -12.55 12.54 8.62
CA ARG A 75 -12.54 13.56 9.66
C ARG A 75 -11.12 13.88 10.17
N ALA A 76 -10.08 13.38 9.49
CA ALA A 76 -8.68 13.50 9.89
C ALA A 76 -8.41 12.96 11.31
N LYS A 77 -9.01 11.82 11.64
CA LYS A 77 -8.86 11.10 12.91
C LYS A 77 -8.29 9.69 12.74
N GLY A 78 -7.87 9.30 11.55
CA GLY A 78 -7.52 7.90 11.26
C GLY A 78 -6.36 7.35 12.10
N VAL A 79 -5.40 8.18 12.51
CA VAL A 79 -4.28 7.74 13.36
C VAL A 79 -4.67 7.59 14.84
N GLU A 80 -5.58 8.43 15.34
CA GLU A 80 -6.06 8.31 16.73
C GLU A 80 -6.80 6.98 16.95
N TYR A 81 -7.38 6.44 15.88
CA TYR A 81 -8.21 5.24 15.89
C TYR A 81 -7.57 4.06 15.13
N GLU A 82 -6.23 3.94 15.17
CA GLU A 82 -5.48 2.85 14.50
C GLU A 82 -5.98 1.45 14.88
N HIS A 83 -6.43 1.26 16.12
CA HIS A 83 -6.97 0.00 16.62
C HIS A 83 -8.19 -0.51 15.83
N ILE A 84 -8.98 0.37 15.19
CA ILE A 84 -10.12 -0.02 14.35
C ILE A 84 -9.59 -0.64 13.03
N LEU A 85 -8.53 -0.07 12.46
CA LEU A 85 -7.86 -0.62 11.28
C LEU A 85 -7.18 -1.96 11.61
N GLU A 86 -6.50 -2.06 12.75
CA GLU A 86 -5.88 -3.31 13.19
C GLU A 86 -6.92 -4.43 13.37
N GLU A 87 -8.08 -4.10 13.94
CA GLU A 87 -9.18 -5.05 14.08
C GLU A 87 -9.76 -5.44 12.72
N PHE A 88 -9.92 -4.48 11.80
CA PHE A 88 -10.29 -4.79 10.42
C PHE A 88 -9.30 -5.79 9.80
N ALA A 89 -7.99 -5.56 9.91
CA ALA A 89 -6.96 -6.44 9.37
C ALA A 89 -7.01 -7.85 10.01
N GLU A 90 -7.20 -7.93 11.35
CA GLU A 90 -7.37 -9.19 12.06
C GLU A 90 -8.59 -9.98 11.53
N LYS A 91 -9.73 -9.31 11.37
CA LYS A 91 -10.97 -9.92 10.88
C LYS A 91 -10.90 -10.30 9.42
N MET A 92 -10.21 -9.50 8.61
CA MET A 92 -9.91 -9.80 7.22
C MET A 92 -9.15 -11.11 7.11
N HIS A 93 -8.07 -11.30 7.89
CA HIS A 93 -7.31 -12.55 7.88
C HIS A 93 -8.12 -13.78 8.33
N LYS A 94 -9.02 -13.61 9.30
CA LYS A 94 -9.98 -14.66 9.69
C LYS A 94 -10.96 -14.98 8.56
N THR A 95 -11.51 -13.96 7.91
CA THR A 95 -12.47 -14.08 6.80
C THR A 95 -11.83 -14.72 5.58
N ILE A 96 -10.59 -14.38 5.24
CA ILE A 96 -9.81 -15.02 4.16
C ILE A 96 -9.63 -16.53 4.39
N SER A 97 -9.63 -16.96 5.66
CA SER A 97 -9.43 -18.33 6.09
C SER A 97 -10.74 -19.11 6.31
N SER A 98 -11.88 -18.50 5.99
CA SER A 98 -13.22 -19.08 6.15
C SER A 98 -13.63 -19.99 4.98
N ASP A 99 -14.89 -20.41 4.96
CA ASP A 99 -15.45 -21.24 3.90
C ASP A 99 -15.52 -20.50 2.54
N ALA A 100 -15.70 -21.26 1.45
CA ALA A 100 -15.66 -20.72 0.10
C ALA A 100 -16.75 -19.65 -0.18
N VAL A 101 -17.91 -19.73 0.46
CA VAL A 101 -19.01 -18.75 0.25
C VAL A 101 -18.66 -17.43 0.90
N THR A 102 -18.23 -17.48 2.16
CA THR A 102 -17.79 -16.29 2.92
C THR A 102 -16.59 -15.63 2.23
N LYS A 103 -15.63 -16.43 1.75
CA LYS A 103 -14.50 -15.93 0.96
C LYS A 103 -14.94 -15.24 -0.34
N GLN A 104 -15.92 -15.80 -1.06
CA GLN A 104 -16.39 -15.18 -2.30
C GLN A 104 -17.12 -13.86 -2.04
N LYS A 105 -17.92 -13.77 -0.96
CA LYS A 105 -18.54 -12.51 -0.50
C LYS A 105 -17.45 -11.47 -0.21
N PHE A 106 -16.40 -11.87 0.50
CA PHE A 106 -15.26 -11.02 0.81
C PHE A 106 -14.53 -10.54 -0.45
N VAL A 107 -14.17 -11.42 -1.39
CA VAL A 107 -13.53 -11.05 -2.66
C VAL A 107 -14.35 -10.03 -3.43
N LYS A 108 -15.65 -10.28 -3.58
CA LYS A 108 -16.53 -9.34 -4.27
C LYS A 108 -16.58 -7.98 -3.57
N TRP A 109 -16.70 -7.98 -2.25
CA TRP A 109 -16.72 -6.74 -1.47
C TRP A 109 -15.41 -5.96 -1.61
N MET A 110 -14.26 -6.66 -1.59
CA MET A 110 -12.95 -6.06 -1.82
C MET A 110 -12.82 -5.45 -3.21
N GLU A 111 -13.25 -6.14 -4.26
CA GLU A 111 -13.22 -5.60 -5.63
C GLU A 111 -14.01 -4.28 -5.73
N GLU A 112 -15.12 -4.18 -5.00
CA GLU A 112 -15.96 -2.98 -4.93
C GLU A 112 -15.28 -1.84 -4.13
N HIS A 113 -14.53 -2.15 -3.07
CA HIS A 113 -13.97 -1.16 -2.12
C HIS A 113 -12.46 -0.92 -2.27
N LEU A 114 -11.76 -1.65 -3.15
CA LEU A 114 -10.34 -1.45 -3.42
C LEU A 114 -9.98 0.01 -3.77
N PRO A 115 -10.79 0.77 -4.54
CA PRO A 115 -10.55 2.20 -4.74
C PRO A 115 -10.57 3.01 -3.45
N GLU A 116 -11.49 2.71 -2.54
CA GLU A 116 -11.62 3.39 -1.26
C GLU A 116 -10.42 3.11 -0.35
N VAL A 117 -9.90 1.88 -0.32
CA VAL A 117 -8.68 1.53 0.41
C VAL A 117 -7.50 2.40 -0.03
N LYS A 118 -7.35 2.58 -1.35
CA LYS A 118 -6.28 3.41 -1.90
C LYS A 118 -6.49 4.89 -1.58
N LEU A 119 -7.73 5.39 -1.59
CA LEU A 119 -8.07 6.76 -1.19
C LEU A 119 -7.79 7.03 0.29
N VAL A 120 -8.08 6.09 1.17
CA VAL A 120 -7.79 6.19 2.61
C VAL A 120 -6.29 6.41 2.85
N ARG A 121 -5.44 5.62 2.17
CA ARG A 121 -3.98 5.75 2.27
C ARG A 121 -3.52 7.16 1.85
N VAL A 122 -4.06 7.69 0.75
CA VAL A 122 -3.74 9.06 0.27
C VAL A 122 -4.18 10.14 1.27
N LYS A 123 -5.40 10.03 1.83
CA LYS A 123 -5.92 10.98 2.84
C LYS A 123 -5.06 11.01 4.10
N LEU A 124 -4.63 9.84 4.58
CA LEU A 124 -3.75 9.72 5.75
C LEU A 124 -2.37 10.31 5.49
N MET A 125 -1.81 10.11 4.29
CA MET A 125 -0.54 10.73 3.91
C MET A 125 -0.64 12.24 3.84
N LYS A 126 -1.75 12.77 3.34
CA LYS A 126 -2.00 14.21 3.35
C LYS A 126 -2.09 14.75 4.79
N GLU A 127 -2.77 14.03 5.68
CA GLU A 127 -2.82 14.36 7.11
C GLU A 127 -1.43 14.36 7.75
N LEU A 128 -0.58 13.38 7.43
CA LEU A 128 0.82 13.32 7.85
C LEU A 128 1.61 14.53 7.33
N CYS A 129 1.49 14.87 6.05
CA CYS A 129 2.14 16.04 5.46
C CYS A 129 1.77 17.33 6.22
N GLU A 130 0.48 17.56 6.47
CA GLU A 130 0.03 18.73 7.22
C GLU A 130 0.61 18.77 8.65
N LYS A 131 0.71 17.63 9.33
CA LYS A 131 1.36 17.54 10.64
C LYS A 131 2.87 17.78 10.56
N LEU A 132 3.55 17.21 9.58
CA LEU A 132 4.98 17.45 9.33
C LEU A 132 5.25 18.92 9.08
N LYS A 133 4.49 19.56 8.20
CA LYS A 133 4.58 21.00 7.91
C LYS A 133 4.36 21.87 9.14
N LYS A 134 3.38 21.53 9.97
CA LYS A 134 3.11 22.26 11.22
C LYS A 134 4.25 22.11 12.24
N LYS A 135 4.87 20.93 12.28
CA LYS A 135 5.91 20.59 13.26
C LYS A 135 7.30 21.07 12.84
N PHE A 136 7.57 21.03 11.55
CA PHE A 136 8.83 21.38 10.90
C PHE A 136 8.56 22.40 9.78
N PRO A 137 8.28 23.68 10.10
CA PRO A 137 7.95 24.69 9.10
C PRO A 137 9.02 24.89 8.02
N GLU A 138 10.28 24.56 8.32
CA GLU A 138 11.41 24.55 7.41
C GLU A 138 11.25 23.57 6.23
N LEU A 139 10.42 22.53 6.39
CA LEU A 139 10.11 21.55 5.34
C LEU A 139 8.89 21.95 4.49
N SER A 140 8.32 23.14 4.70
CA SER A 140 7.03 23.51 4.10
C SER A 140 7.03 23.41 2.57
N VAL A 141 8.12 23.78 1.90
CA VAL A 141 8.18 23.76 0.42
C VAL A 141 8.18 22.33 -0.10
N GLU A 142 9.02 21.47 0.48
CA GLU A 142 9.10 20.06 0.13
C GLU A 142 7.77 19.36 0.41
N VAL A 143 7.18 19.59 1.58
CA VAL A 143 5.91 18.97 1.98
C VAL A 143 4.74 19.50 1.15
N ASP A 144 4.73 20.78 0.76
CA ASP A 144 3.68 21.34 -0.10
C ASP A 144 3.68 20.71 -1.50
N ASN A 145 4.85 20.36 -2.03
CA ASN A 145 4.93 19.60 -3.28
C ASN A 145 4.30 18.22 -3.13
N GLU A 146 4.57 17.50 -2.03
CA GLU A 146 3.95 16.19 -1.77
C GLU A 146 2.43 16.31 -1.59
N ILE A 147 1.95 17.34 -0.90
CA ILE A 147 0.50 17.60 -0.75
C ILE A 147 -0.15 17.83 -2.12
N GLN A 148 0.48 18.63 -2.99
CA GLN A 148 -0.06 18.87 -4.34
C GLN A 148 -0.14 17.58 -5.15
N VAL A 149 0.87 16.72 -5.06
CA VAL A 149 0.87 15.41 -5.72
C VAL A 149 -0.27 14.52 -5.19
N LEU A 150 -0.48 14.49 -3.88
CA LEU A 150 -1.56 13.72 -3.25
C LEU A 150 -2.94 14.26 -3.68
N ASP A 151 -3.10 15.58 -3.81
CA ASP A 151 -4.34 16.20 -4.32
C ASP A 151 -4.60 15.82 -5.79
N ASP A 152 -3.56 15.87 -6.64
CA ASP A 152 -3.67 15.41 -8.02
C ASP A 152 -4.07 13.93 -8.11
N ILE A 153 -3.58 13.08 -7.19
CA ILE A 153 -3.97 11.67 -7.08
C ILE A 153 -5.44 11.55 -6.68
N LEU A 154 -5.90 12.28 -5.65
CA LEU A 154 -7.30 12.26 -5.20
C LEU A 154 -8.26 12.66 -6.33
N ASP A 155 -7.91 13.70 -7.09
CA ASP A 155 -8.71 14.17 -8.23
C ASP A 155 -8.77 13.14 -9.37
N LYS A 156 -7.66 12.46 -9.67
CA LYS A 156 -7.57 11.43 -10.71
C LYS A 156 -8.32 10.15 -10.33
N VAL A 157 -8.13 9.66 -9.11
CA VAL A 157 -8.83 8.45 -8.60
C VAL A 157 -10.34 8.68 -8.55
N SER A 158 -10.77 9.93 -8.29
CA SER A 158 -12.19 10.31 -8.31
C SER A 158 -12.79 10.40 -9.72
N SER A 159 -11.98 10.47 -10.79
CA SER A 159 -12.44 10.79 -12.15
C SER A 159 -12.22 9.71 -13.23
N ALA A 160 -11.34 8.71 -13.06
CA ALA A 160 -11.23 7.59 -14.02
C ALA A 160 -10.55 6.29 -13.52
N ALA A 161 -11.14 5.17 -13.97
CA ALA A 161 -10.67 3.78 -14.18
C ALA A 161 -9.45 3.19 -13.43
N VAL A 162 -9.65 1.95 -12.98
CA VAL A 162 -8.74 0.99 -12.33
C VAL A 162 -7.27 0.97 -12.84
N GLN A 163 -7.02 1.32 -14.10
CA GLN A 163 -5.66 1.36 -14.69
C GLN A 163 -4.72 2.41 -14.07
N TYR A 164 -5.22 3.44 -13.37
CA TYR A 164 -4.37 4.42 -12.69
C TYR A 164 -3.91 3.97 -11.30
N MET A 165 -4.43 2.85 -10.79
CA MET A 165 -4.31 2.49 -9.38
C MET A 165 -2.94 1.90 -9.02
N ASP A 166 -2.28 1.18 -9.93
CA ASP A 166 -0.98 0.55 -9.64
C ASP A 166 0.16 1.58 -9.61
N ASN A 167 0.18 2.50 -10.57
CA ASN A 167 1.11 3.64 -10.55
C ASN A 167 0.86 4.55 -9.34
N THR A 168 -0.40 4.69 -8.91
CA THR A 168 -0.74 5.44 -7.69
C THR A 168 -0.12 4.80 -6.46
N GLN A 169 -0.18 3.47 -6.31
CA GLN A 169 0.45 2.81 -5.17
C GLN A 169 1.96 2.98 -5.18
N ALA A 170 2.61 2.80 -6.33
CA ALA A 170 4.05 3.04 -6.47
C ALA A 170 4.44 4.48 -6.09
N HIS A 171 3.63 5.47 -6.48
CA HIS A 171 3.87 6.86 -6.12
C HIS A 171 3.65 7.10 -4.61
N ILE A 172 2.65 6.48 -4.00
CA ILE A 172 2.45 6.55 -2.54
C ILE A 172 3.66 5.94 -1.81
N GLU A 173 4.18 4.78 -2.23
CA GLU A 173 5.40 4.19 -1.64
C GLU A 173 6.57 5.18 -1.70
N PHE A 174 6.75 5.84 -2.84
CA PHE A 174 7.77 6.87 -3.01
C PHE A 174 7.58 8.04 -2.04
N ILE A 175 6.37 8.59 -1.94
CA ILE A 175 6.03 9.69 -1.04
C ILE A 175 6.27 9.28 0.42
N VAL A 176 5.87 8.09 0.84
CA VAL A 176 6.09 7.58 2.20
C VAL A 176 7.59 7.58 2.53
N GLN A 177 8.43 7.05 1.64
CA GLN A 177 9.88 7.04 1.86
C GLN A 177 10.47 8.46 1.84
N ARG A 178 9.95 9.36 1.01
CA ARG A 178 10.34 10.77 1.00
C ARG A 178 10.04 11.44 2.34
N LEU A 179 8.82 11.27 2.85
CA LEU A 179 8.41 11.82 4.15
C LEU A 179 9.24 11.22 5.30
N HIS A 180 9.58 9.93 5.23
CA HIS A 180 10.47 9.28 6.19
C HIS A 180 11.86 9.95 6.19
N GLN A 181 12.47 10.14 5.02
CA GLN A 181 13.77 10.82 4.91
C GLN A 181 13.72 12.26 5.41
N LEU A 182 12.67 13.01 5.08
CA LEU A 182 12.50 14.38 5.55
C LEU A 182 12.35 14.43 7.08
N ALA A 183 11.62 13.49 7.68
CA ALA A 183 11.48 13.40 9.12
C ALA A 183 12.79 13.00 9.81
N GLU A 184 13.55 12.05 9.25
CA GLU A 184 14.86 11.64 9.77
C GLU A 184 15.91 12.75 9.70
N GLN A 185 15.87 13.60 8.67
CA GLN A 185 16.75 14.77 8.56
C GLN A 185 16.58 15.75 9.72
N GLN A 186 15.42 15.76 10.38
CA GLN A 186 15.15 16.57 11.57
C GLN A 186 15.63 15.93 12.88
N GLY A 187 16.21 14.73 12.83
CA GLY A 187 16.72 14.00 13.98
C GLY A 187 15.75 12.94 14.50
N GLN A 188 15.31 13.05 15.75
CA GLN A 188 14.45 12.03 16.36
C GLN A 188 13.02 12.13 15.82
N MET A 189 12.54 11.06 15.19
CA MET A 189 11.18 10.95 14.70
C MET A 189 10.19 11.08 15.86
N PRO A 190 9.30 12.09 15.82
CA PRO A 190 8.31 12.25 16.88
C PRO A 190 7.29 11.12 16.90
N GLU A 191 6.80 10.75 18.09
CA GLU A 191 5.86 9.63 18.30
C GLU A 191 4.57 9.77 17.46
N ASP A 192 4.03 10.98 17.40
CA ASP A 192 2.87 11.32 16.58
C ASP A 192 3.08 11.12 15.08
N ILE A 193 4.32 11.18 14.57
CA ILE A 193 4.69 10.88 13.18
C ILE A 193 4.97 9.38 13.00
N SER A 194 5.63 8.75 13.99
CA SER A 194 5.87 7.30 13.99
C SER A 194 4.57 6.50 13.89
N ASN A 195 3.50 6.94 14.56
CA ASN A 195 2.20 6.28 14.50
C ASN A 195 1.57 6.33 13.10
N TYR A 196 1.83 7.39 12.30
CA TYR A 196 1.39 7.39 10.89
C TYR A 196 2.08 6.29 10.10
N PHE A 197 3.38 6.11 10.27
CA PHE A 197 4.10 5.06 9.55
C PHE A 197 3.63 3.66 9.99
N HIS A 198 3.24 3.46 11.24
CA HIS A 198 2.62 2.21 11.69
C HIS A 198 1.27 1.94 10.99
N VAL A 199 0.38 2.94 11.00
CA VAL A 199 -0.92 2.86 10.30
C VAL A 199 -0.74 2.64 8.80
N GLU A 200 0.24 3.31 8.21
CA GLU A 200 0.58 3.21 6.79
C GLU A 200 1.06 1.80 6.44
N ASN A 201 1.98 1.22 7.22
CA ASN A 201 2.43 -0.16 7.03
C ASN A 201 1.26 -1.15 7.12
N THR A 202 0.35 -0.95 8.09
CA THR A 202 -0.85 -1.78 8.24
C THR A 202 -1.76 -1.69 7.01
N LEU A 203 -1.95 -0.49 6.45
CA LEU A 203 -2.72 -0.30 5.22
C LEU A 203 -2.03 -0.88 3.99
N ALA A 204 -0.70 -0.80 3.90
CA ALA A 204 0.06 -1.42 2.81
C ALA A 204 -0.13 -2.94 2.83
N ASP A 205 -0.02 -3.56 4.01
CA ASP A 205 -0.25 -5.00 4.21
C ASP A 205 -1.69 -5.40 3.85
N VAL A 206 -2.68 -4.62 4.29
CA VAL A 206 -4.08 -4.79 3.92
C VAL A 206 -4.25 -4.72 2.40
N ASN A 207 -3.73 -3.69 1.74
CA ASN A 207 -3.89 -3.51 0.31
C ASN A 207 -3.26 -4.68 -0.48
N ILE A 208 -2.07 -5.12 -0.07
CA ILE A 208 -1.40 -6.28 -0.67
C ILE A 208 -2.22 -7.55 -0.47
N ALA A 209 -2.73 -7.80 0.74
CA ALA A 209 -3.56 -8.96 1.03
C ALA A 209 -4.83 -8.98 0.16
N ILE A 210 -5.47 -7.83 0.00
CA ILE A 210 -6.64 -7.66 -0.87
C ILE A 210 -6.27 -7.97 -2.33
N ASP A 211 -5.23 -7.32 -2.87
CA ASP A 211 -4.80 -7.49 -4.26
C ASP A 211 -4.46 -8.97 -4.56
N VAL A 212 -3.83 -9.66 -3.60
CA VAL A 212 -3.52 -11.10 -3.70
C VAL A 212 -4.78 -11.96 -3.73
N GLU A 213 -5.75 -11.70 -2.85
CA GLU A 213 -6.98 -12.50 -2.78
C GLU A 213 -7.87 -12.29 -4.00
N VAL A 214 -7.94 -11.07 -4.54
CA VAL A 214 -8.58 -10.79 -5.83
C VAL A 214 -7.87 -11.52 -6.97
N ALA A 215 -6.54 -11.44 -7.05
CA ALA A 215 -5.76 -12.10 -8.10
C ALA A 215 -5.83 -13.63 -8.08
N THR A 216 -6.15 -14.23 -6.93
CA THR A 216 -6.19 -15.69 -6.74
C THR A 216 -7.60 -16.26 -6.64
N ALA A 217 -8.65 -15.43 -6.71
CA ALA A 217 -10.04 -15.83 -6.51
C ALA A 217 -10.50 -16.99 -7.41
N ASP A 218 -10.07 -17.02 -8.68
CA ASP A 218 -10.44 -18.04 -9.66
C ASP A 218 -9.53 -19.28 -9.66
N GLN A 219 -8.44 -19.27 -8.89
CA GLN A 219 -7.39 -20.29 -8.94
C GLN A 219 -7.67 -21.44 -7.97
N THR A 220 -8.77 -22.16 -8.19
CA THR A 220 -9.29 -23.20 -7.29
C THR A 220 -8.76 -24.62 -7.53
N SER A 221 -7.97 -24.88 -8.59
CA SER A 221 -7.34 -26.21 -8.76
C SER A 221 -6.08 -26.20 -9.61
N VAL A 222 -5.13 -27.07 -9.22
CA VAL A 222 -3.71 -27.22 -9.64
C VAL A 222 -2.74 -26.22 -9.00
N ALA A 223 -2.67 -26.27 -7.67
CA ALA A 223 -1.95 -25.31 -6.85
C ALA A 223 -0.42 -25.25 -7.12
N THR A 224 0.21 -26.37 -7.54
CA THR A 224 1.65 -26.41 -7.84
C THR A 224 2.00 -25.77 -9.19
N SER A 225 1.27 -26.07 -10.28
CA SER A 225 1.57 -25.47 -11.59
C SER A 225 1.26 -23.96 -11.62
N VAL A 226 0.24 -23.54 -10.87
CA VAL A 226 -0.08 -22.13 -10.65
C VAL A 226 1.03 -21.44 -9.86
N PHE A 227 1.54 -22.08 -8.81
CA PHE A 227 2.68 -21.58 -8.06
C PHE A 227 3.93 -21.48 -8.94
N ASP A 228 4.29 -22.53 -9.69
CA ASP A 228 5.46 -22.56 -10.57
C ASP A 228 5.39 -21.46 -11.64
N ASN A 229 4.23 -21.27 -12.26
CA ASN A 229 4.01 -20.18 -13.22
C ASN A 229 4.15 -18.79 -12.55
N THR A 230 3.64 -18.64 -11.33
CA THR A 230 3.73 -17.37 -10.58
C THR A 230 5.17 -17.09 -10.18
N LEU A 231 5.90 -18.11 -9.72
CA LEU A 231 7.32 -18.04 -9.40
C LEU A 231 8.18 -17.75 -10.63
N SER A 232 7.83 -18.31 -11.80
CA SER A 232 8.47 -17.97 -13.08
C SER A 232 8.31 -16.49 -13.40
N LYS A 233 7.07 -15.97 -13.38
CA LYS A 233 6.78 -14.54 -13.60
C LYS A 233 7.48 -13.64 -12.59
N PHE A 234 7.60 -14.08 -11.34
CA PHE A 234 8.40 -13.40 -10.32
C PHE A 234 9.87 -13.31 -10.73
N ASN A 235 10.50 -14.45 -11.08
CA ASN A 235 11.91 -14.48 -11.46
C ASN A 235 12.18 -13.62 -12.71
N GLU A 236 11.24 -13.60 -13.65
CA GLU A 236 11.29 -12.72 -14.83
C GLU A 236 11.29 -11.23 -14.44
N SER A 237 10.33 -10.84 -13.60
CA SER A 237 10.21 -9.45 -13.13
C SER A 237 11.43 -9.04 -12.30
N MET A 238 11.91 -9.93 -11.44
CA MET A 238 13.08 -9.72 -10.59
C MET A 238 14.34 -9.48 -11.45
N SER A 239 14.55 -10.32 -12.47
CA SER A 239 15.68 -10.16 -13.40
C SER A 239 15.65 -8.82 -14.13
N GLU A 240 14.45 -8.41 -14.58
CA GLU A 240 14.26 -7.12 -15.25
C GLU A 240 14.58 -5.94 -14.31
N ILE A 241 14.02 -5.94 -13.11
CA ILE A 241 14.17 -4.84 -12.16
C ILE A 241 15.60 -4.73 -11.65
N GLN A 242 16.28 -5.84 -11.42
CA GLN A 242 17.68 -5.77 -11.00
C GLN A 242 18.58 -5.21 -12.11
N ALA A 243 18.33 -5.55 -13.38
CA ALA A 243 19.04 -4.92 -14.50
C ALA A 243 18.72 -3.41 -14.60
N MET A 244 17.48 -3.01 -14.31
CA MET A 244 17.10 -1.60 -14.22
C MET A 244 17.89 -0.89 -13.11
N LEU A 245 18.00 -1.50 -11.92
CA LEU A 245 18.71 -0.97 -10.75
C LEU A 245 20.22 -0.83 -10.95
N GLU A 246 20.86 -1.79 -11.64
CA GLU A 246 22.30 -1.75 -11.94
C GLU A 246 22.69 -0.52 -12.78
N GLY A 247 21.81 -0.08 -13.69
CA GLY A 247 22.03 1.11 -14.49
C GLY A 247 21.55 2.41 -13.84
N ALA A 248 20.70 2.34 -12.82
CA ALA A 248 19.98 3.48 -12.28
C ALA A 248 20.92 4.52 -11.63
N PRO A 249 20.62 5.83 -11.74
CA PRO A 249 21.40 6.88 -11.11
C PRO A 249 21.61 6.65 -9.60
N GLU A 250 22.87 6.70 -9.18
CA GLU A 250 23.28 6.44 -7.80
C GLU A 250 22.79 7.54 -6.83
N ASN A 251 22.57 7.16 -5.57
CA ASN A 251 22.16 8.07 -4.48
C ASN A 251 20.84 8.82 -4.73
N THR A 252 19.97 8.28 -5.58
CA THR A 252 18.61 8.80 -5.80
C THR A 252 17.60 8.12 -4.87
N LEU A 253 16.52 8.82 -4.52
CA LEU A 253 15.47 8.24 -3.70
C LEU A 253 14.78 7.09 -4.46
N SER A 254 14.45 7.27 -5.74
CA SER A 254 13.73 6.24 -6.51
C SER A 254 14.50 4.92 -6.56
N LYS A 255 15.83 4.97 -6.74
CA LYS A 255 16.68 3.76 -6.68
C LYS A 255 16.59 3.12 -5.30
N ASN A 256 16.78 3.88 -4.23
CA ASN A 256 16.76 3.36 -2.86
C ASN A 256 15.40 2.73 -2.50
N VAL A 257 14.28 3.34 -2.91
CA VAL A 257 12.93 2.77 -2.67
C VAL A 257 12.76 1.48 -3.47
N ALA A 258 13.15 1.47 -4.75
CA ALA A 258 13.06 0.27 -5.58
C ALA A 258 13.93 -0.88 -5.04
N GLU A 259 15.13 -0.60 -4.53
CA GLU A 259 15.99 -1.59 -3.85
C GLU A 259 15.33 -2.16 -2.59
N LYS A 260 14.74 -1.32 -1.75
CA LYS A 260 13.99 -1.75 -0.56
C LYS A 260 12.83 -2.69 -0.93
N LEU A 261 12.06 -2.34 -1.96
CA LEU A 261 10.96 -3.17 -2.45
C LEU A 261 11.45 -4.50 -3.03
N VAL A 262 12.59 -4.51 -3.72
CA VAL A 262 13.25 -5.73 -4.19
C VAL A 262 13.67 -6.62 -3.02
N GLU A 263 14.19 -6.04 -1.94
CA GLU A 263 14.59 -6.82 -0.76
C GLU A 263 13.39 -7.46 -0.05
N ILE A 264 12.31 -6.71 0.14
CA ILE A 264 11.03 -7.23 0.65
C ILE A 264 10.53 -8.38 -0.26
N SER A 265 10.61 -8.19 -1.57
CA SER A 265 10.21 -9.19 -2.57
C SER A 265 11.03 -10.48 -2.46
N LYS A 266 12.34 -10.40 -2.20
CA LYS A 266 13.17 -11.60 -1.99
C LYS A 266 12.77 -12.35 -0.72
N GLN A 267 12.57 -11.64 0.40
CA GLN A 267 12.15 -12.26 1.65
C GLN A 267 10.80 -12.98 1.49
N LEU A 268 9.84 -12.35 0.81
CA LEU A 268 8.54 -12.97 0.52
C LEU A 268 8.66 -14.19 -0.41
N LYS A 269 9.56 -14.17 -1.39
CA LYS A 269 9.87 -15.36 -2.20
C LYS A 269 10.43 -16.49 -1.32
N GLU A 270 11.38 -16.21 -0.43
CA GLU A 270 11.93 -17.23 0.48
C GLU A 270 10.87 -17.83 1.40
N ASN A 271 9.98 -16.97 1.93
CA ASN A 271 8.81 -17.40 2.69
C ASN A 271 7.90 -18.29 1.85
N SER A 272 7.70 -17.96 0.58
CA SER A 272 6.88 -18.76 -0.35
C SER A 272 7.45 -20.16 -0.60
N ILE A 273 8.78 -20.27 -0.74
CA ILE A 273 9.48 -21.55 -0.91
C ILE A 273 9.38 -22.37 0.38
N SER A 274 9.61 -21.74 1.53
CA SER A 274 9.48 -22.40 2.83
C SER A 274 8.05 -22.93 3.07
N ALA A 275 7.03 -22.20 2.61
CA ALA A 275 5.64 -22.62 2.71
C ALA A 275 5.31 -23.78 1.75
N ILE A 276 5.84 -23.79 0.52
CA ILE A 276 5.60 -24.90 -0.41
C ILE A 276 6.23 -26.21 0.09
N GLU A 277 7.41 -26.15 0.70
CA GLU A 277 8.09 -27.29 1.33
C GLU A 277 7.28 -27.89 2.50
N LYS A 278 6.50 -27.05 3.20
CA LYS A 278 5.59 -27.46 4.28
C LYS A 278 4.22 -27.92 3.78
N ASN A 279 3.99 -27.98 2.46
CA ASN A 279 2.70 -28.25 1.81
C ASN A 279 1.62 -27.19 2.12
N GLU A 280 2.03 -25.96 2.41
CA GLU A 280 1.14 -24.82 2.68
C GLU A 280 0.91 -24.01 1.40
N THR A 281 0.38 -24.63 0.35
CA THR A 281 0.37 -24.04 -1.00
C THR A 281 -0.37 -22.70 -1.10
N LYS A 282 -1.41 -22.48 -0.28
CA LYS A 282 -2.11 -21.19 -0.21
C LYS A 282 -1.20 -20.09 0.33
N SER A 283 -0.46 -20.37 1.40
CA SER A 283 0.51 -19.44 2.00
C SER A 283 1.66 -19.15 1.03
N ALA A 284 2.13 -20.18 0.32
CA ALA A 284 3.14 -20.03 -0.73
C ALA A 284 2.67 -19.12 -1.86
N LEU A 285 1.46 -19.36 -2.39
CA LEU A 285 0.88 -18.56 -3.48
C LEU A 285 0.61 -17.11 -3.04
N THR A 286 0.18 -16.92 -1.79
CA THR A 286 -0.03 -15.59 -1.20
C THR A 286 1.28 -14.81 -1.16
N SER A 287 2.32 -15.42 -0.59
CA SER A 287 3.63 -14.80 -0.41
C SER A 287 4.29 -14.45 -1.75
N VAL A 288 4.23 -15.34 -2.75
CA VAL A 288 4.84 -15.06 -4.07
C VAL A 288 4.07 -13.99 -4.86
N ASN A 289 2.74 -13.89 -4.71
CA ASN A 289 1.99 -12.81 -5.34
C ASN A 289 2.26 -11.46 -4.66
N ALA A 290 2.32 -11.42 -3.33
CA ALA A 290 2.75 -10.23 -2.59
C ALA A 290 4.14 -9.76 -3.05
N ALA A 291 5.08 -10.70 -3.19
CA ALA A 291 6.42 -10.42 -3.72
C ALA A 291 6.37 -9.80 -5.14
N ARG A 292 5.47 -10.27 -6.01
CA ARG A 292 5.28 -9.71 -7.36
C ARG A 292 4.68 -8.30 -7.34
N ILE A 293 3.78 -8.00 -6.41
CA ILE A 293 3.19 -6.66 -6.26
C ILE A 293 4.29 -5.65 -5.90
N HIS A 294 5.17 -5.96 -4.94
CA HIS A 294 6.31 -5.10 -4.61
C HIS A 294 7.26 -4.89 -5.80
N LEU A 295 7.55 -5.93 -6.58
CA LEU A 295 8.33 -5.77 -7.82
C LEU A 295 7.61 -4.87 -8.84
N THR A 296 6.29 -4.97 -8.95
CA THR A 296 5.51 -4.10 -9.83
C THR A 296 5.64 -2.64 -9.39
N HIS A 297 5.55 -2.36 -8.09
CA HIS A 297 5.77 -1.02 -7.54
C HIS A 297 7.21 -0.54 -7.77
N ALA A 298 8.22 -1.38 -7.52
CA ALA A 298 9.63 -1.04 -7.75
C ALA A 298 9.89 -0.65 -9.22
N LYS A 299 9.33 -1.42 -10.15
CA LYS A 299 9.40 -1.12 -11.58
C LYS A 299 8.75 0.20 -11.93
N ALA A 300 7.53 0.43 -11.45
CA ALA A 300 6.81 1.68 -11.70
C ALA A 300 7.56 2.90 -11.14
N ILE A 301 8.17 2.78 -9.96
CA ILE A 301 9.06 3.83 -9.40
C ILE A 301 10.20 4.15 -10.35
N LEU A 302 10.92 3.13 -10.84
CA LEU A 302 12.05 3.34 -11.75
C LEU A 302 11.60 3.91 -13.12
N GLU A 303 10.46 3.46 -13.63
CA GLU A 303 9.91 3.93 -14.92
C GLU A 303 9.43 5.39 -14.89
N HIS A 304 9.05 5.89 -13.71
CA HIS A 304 8.55 7.26 -13.50
C HIS A 304 9.50 8.16 -12.70
N ALA A 305 10.73 7.70 -12.43
CA ALA A 305 11.68 8.43 -11.60
C ALA A 305 12.07 9.81 -12.16
N ASP A 306 12.05 9.97 -13.49
CA ASP A 306 12.27 11.27 -14.15
C ASP A 306 11.18 12.31 -13.83
N GLU A 307 9.96 11.84 -13.53
CA GLU A 307 8.82 12.67 -13.14
C GLU A 307 8.83 12.96 -11.64
N TRP A 308 9.25 12.00 -10.81
CA TRP A 308 9.14 12.08 -9.34
C TRP A 308 10.38 12.69 -8.68
N GLU A 309 11.53 12.66 -9.35
CA GLU A 309 12.76 13.31 -8.90
C GLU A 309 13.24 14.35 -9.93
N PRO A 310 12.59 15.53 -10.01
CA PRO A 310 12.88 16.53 -11.04
C PRO A 310 14.34 17.03 -11.00
N ASN A 311 14.98 16.98 -9.83
CA ASN A 311 16.40 17.31 -9.64
C ASN A 311 17.37 16.35 -10.34
N PHE A 312 16.90 15.15 -10.70
CA PHE A 312 17.65 14.10 -11.41
C PHE A 312 16.98 13.75 -12.76
N SER A 313 16.10 14.63 -13.26
CA SER A 313 15.27 14.34 -14.43
C SER A 313 16.08 14.07 -15.71
N GLU A 314 17.23 14.73 -15.89
CA GLU A 314 18.13 14.48 -17.02
C GLU A 314 18.80 13.11 -16.92
N GLU A 315 19.35 12.78 -15.76
CA GLU A 315 19.99 11.48 -15.49
C GLU A 315 19.02 10.32 -15.66
N TRP A 316 17.80 10.46 -15.12
CA TRP A 316 16.74 9.46 -15.27
C TRP A 316 16.25 9.34 -16.71
N SER A 317 16.12 10.47 -17.43
CA SER A 317 15.73 10.46 -18.85
C SER A 317 16.76 9.74 -19.71
N ASP A 318 18.05 9.96 -19.47
CA ASP A 318 19.13 9.32 -20.21
C ASP A 318 19.31 7.85 -19.84
N TRP A 319 19.13 7.52 -18.57
CA TRP A 319 19.02 6.13 -18.11
C TRP A 319 17.87 5.39 -18.83
N LYS A 320 16.66 5.97 -18.85
CA LYS A 320 15.46 5.36 -19.43
C LYS A 320 15.63 5.06 -20.93
N LYS A 321 16.22 6.00 -21.67
CA LYS A 321 16.59 5.79 -23.09
C LYS A 321 17.59 4.63 -23.23
N SER A 322 18.63 4.61 -22.39
CA SER A 322 19.69 3.59 -22.44
C SER A 322 19.14 2.20 -22.10
N TRP A 323 18.29 2.12 -21.08
CA TRP A 323 17.58 0.90 -20.68
C TRP A 323 16.72 0.34 -21.82
N GLU A 324 15.92 1.18 -22.48
CA GLU A 324 15.07 0.72 -23.59
C GLU A 324 15.90 0.20 -24.78
N ILE A 325 17.02 0.86 -25.09
CA ILE A 325 17.95 0.36 -26.13
C ILE A 325 18.50 -1.01 -25.74
N LEU A 326 19.06 -1.14 -24.54
CA LEU A 326 19.63 -2.40 -24.03
C LEU A 326 18.60 -3.53 -24.02
N LYS A 327 17.40 -3.26 -23.52
CA LYS A 327 16.28 -4.22 -23.48
C LYS A 327 15.90 -4.73 -24.87
N GLN A 328 15.86 -3.84 -25.87
CA GLN A 328 15.57 -4.23 -27.25
C GLN A 328 16.72 -5.06 -27.87
N GLU A 329 17.98 -4.71 -27.58
CA GLU A 329 19.14 -5.46 -28.05
C GLU A 329 19.20 -6.86 -27.42
N TRP A 330 18.97 -6.97 -26.12
CA TRP A 330 18.96 -8.26 -25.42
C TRP A 330 17.82 -9.16 -25.89
N LYS A 331 16.65 -8.60 -26.19
CA LYS A 331 15.54 -9.34 -26.81
C LYS A 331 15.91 -9.86 -28.20
N LYS A 332 16.54 -9.03 -29.05
CA LYS A 332 16.95 -9.43 -30.41
C LYS A 332 18.03 -10.50 -30.43
N THR A 333 18.96 -10.44 -29.47
CA THR A 333 20.11 -11.35 -29.39
C THR A 333 19.83 -12.64 -28.62
N GLY A 334 18.63 -12.78 -28.02
CA GLY A 334 18.30 -13.90 -27.15
C GLY A 334 19.02 -13.86 -25.79
N ILE A 335 19.86 -12.85 -25.54
CA ILE A 335 20.51 -12.62 -24.25
C ILE A 335 19.45 -12.49 -23.16
N TRP A 336 18.33 -11.84 -23.44
CA TRP A 336 17.23 -11.71 -22.49
C TRP A 336 16.74 -13.07 -21.96
N GLN A 337 16.58 -14.06 -22.85
CA GLN A 337 16.16 -15.39 -22.43
C GLN A 337 17.24 -16.07 -21.56
N ASN A 338 18.52 -15.89 -21.92
CA ASN A 338 19.63 -16.42 -21.13
C ASN A 338 19.73 -15.74 -19.74
N ILE A 339 19.42 -14.45 -19.63
CA ILE A 339 19.35 -13.71 -18.36
C ILE A 339 18.27 -14.33 -17.48
N LEU A 340 17.06 -14.55 -18.04
CA LEU A 340 15.96 -15.19 -17.32
C LEU A 340 16.34 -16.58 -16.82
N ASP A 341 17.06 -17.35 -17.64
CA ASP A 341 17.43 -18.73 -17.32
C ASP A 341 18.65 -18.83 -16.37
N ASN A 342 19.53 -17.81 -16.30
CA ASN A 342 20.82 -17.86 -15.58
C ASN A 342 21.14 -16.62 -14.73
N TYR A 343 20.13 -15.88 -14.28
CA TYR A 343 20.25 -14.55 -13.68
C TYR A 343 21.40 -14.38 -12.65
N GLN A 344 21.63 -15.37 -11.78
CA GLN A 344 22.73 -15.34 -10.81
C GLN A 344 24.11 -15.18 -11.45
N ASN A 345 24.39 -15.91 -12.54
CA ASN A 345 25.66 -15.80 -13.26
C ASN A 345 25.76 -14.48 -14.06
N TYR A 346 24.62 -13.94 -14.47
CA TYR A 346 24.53 -12.72 -15.27
C TYR A 346 24.79 -11.45 -14.44
N SER A 347 24.13 -11.28 -13.29
CA SER A 347 24.31 -10.11 -12.40
C SER A 347 25.79 -9.89 -12.02
N GLN A 348 26.51 -10.99 -11.80
CA GLN A 348 27.94 -10.95 -11.52
C GLN A 348 28.76 -10.43 -12.72
N GLN A 349 28.46 -10.86 -13.94
CA GLN A 349 29.16 -10.41 -15.15
C GLN A 349 28.88 -8.95 -15.49
N VAL A 350 27.65 -8.47 -15.29
CA VAL A 350 27.30 -7.06 -15.54
C VAL A 350 27.99 -6.13 -14.56
N MET A 351 28.01 -6.49 -13.27
CA MET A 351 28.72 -5.72 -12.25
C MET A 351 30.21 -5.55 -12.59
N GLU A 352 30.86 -6.62 -13.08
CA GLU A 352 32.25 -6.59 -13.53
C GLU A 352 32.45 -5.66 -14.76
N GLN A 353 31.58 -5.77 -15.78
CA GLN A 353 31.66 -4.94 -16.99
C GLN A 353 31.36 -3.46 -16.72
N TRP A 354 30.44 -3.17 -15.81
CA TRP A 354 30.07 -1.81 -15.44
C TRP A 354 31.19 -1.12 -14.66
N GLN A 355 31.84 -1.83 -13.72
CA GLN A 355 33.04 -1.34 -13.03
C GLN A 355 34.18 -1.02 -14.00
N GLU A 356 34.41 -1.85 -15.01
CA GLU A 356 35.39 -1.58 -16.05
C GLU A 356 35.05 -0.34 -16.89
N THR A 357 33.76 -0.14 -17.19
CA THR A 357 33.29 0.98 -18.01
C THR A 357 33.41 2.30 -17.24
N MET A 358 33.07 2.31 -15.95
CA MET A 358 33.26 3.47 -15.06
C MET A 358 34.74 3.81 -14.83
N GLN A 359 35.61 2.81 -14.74
CA GLN A 359 37.05 3.07 -14.66
C GLN A 359 37.60 3.67 -15.97
N LYS A 360 37.13 3.21 -17.13
CA LYS A 360 37.55 3.74 -18.44
C LYS A 360 37.08 5.18 -18.67
N SER A 361 35.87 5.53 -18.22
CA SER A 361 35.34 6.90 -18.32
C SER A 361 36.03 7.89 -17.35
N ALA A 362 36.42 7.42 -16.16
CA ALA A 362 37.22 8.21 -15.21
C ALA A 362 38.66 8.45 -15.71
N TRP A 363 39.25 7.48 -16.43
CA TRP A 363 40.59 7.62 -17.00
C TRP A 363 40.66 8.55 -18.22
N SER A 364 39.63 8.56 -19.07
CA SER A 364 39.58 9.46 -20.24
C SER A 364 39.37 10.93 -19.85
N SER A 365 38.68 11.18 -18.73
CA SER A 365 38.48 12.52 -18.16
C SER A 365 39.72 13.03 -17.40
N ALA A 366 40.49 12.16 -16.76
CA ALA A 366 41.76 12.53 -16.09
C ALA A 366 42.94 12.79 -17.05
N THR A 367 42.89 12.26 -18.28
CA THR A 367 43.96 12.42 -19.30
C THR A 367 43.70 13.54 -20.31
N SER A 368 42.60 14.29 -20.14
CA SER A 368 42.23 15.44 -20.98
C SER A 368 42.60 16.81 -20.36
N ILE A 369 43.50 16.83 -19.37
CA ILE A 369 44.18 18.02 -18.83
C ILE A 369 45.66 17.93 -19.23
#